data_AF-A0A813BRQ1-F1
#
_entry.id   AF-A0A813BRQ1-F1
#
_cell.length_a   1.000
_cell.length_b   1.000
_cell.length_c   1.000
_cell.angle_alpha   90.00
_cell.angle_beta   90.00
_cell.angle_gamma   90.00
#
_symmetry.space_group_name_H-M   'P 1'
#
loop_
_entity.id
_entity.type
_entity.pdbx_description
1 polymer ?
#
loop_
_entity_poly.entity_id
_entity_poly.type
_entity_poly.pdbx_seq_one_letter_code
_entity_poly.pdbx_strand_id
1 'polypeptide(L)'
;MAVPLTESKAVFLERCELAGLPSGSRDALVAKNLNTLASLAFAAGQPGETPTDAALTALVRTGADEVPIATLASLRRLVFEAQLLMTAQVKQLIEQRADDQKAELAPAERALAMDLVGVCSYHVIMDFHEYLMSVSALGQTGNFRWMSSFLFFKEILKWLFTFYLWELRAAPADPNEDKMMELVVIR
;
A
#
# COMPACT_ATOMS: atom_id res chain seq x y z
N MET A 1 7.44 8.40 14.01
CA MET A 1 7.74 7.64 12.78
C MET A 1 8.70 6.52 13.14
N ALA A 2 8.37 5.27 12.84
CA ALA A 2 9.28 4.15 13.05
C ALA A 2 10.48 4.29 12.10
N VAL A 3 11.70 4.11 12.62
CA VAL A 3 12.91 4.12 11.79
C VAL A 3 12.88 2.88 10.88
N PRO A 4 13.08 3.02 9.56
CA PRO A 4 13.14 1.88 8.66
C PRO A 4 14.24 0.90 9.09
N LEU A 5 14.00 -0.41 8.95
CA LEU A 5 14.96 -1.45 9.34
C LEU A 5 16.32 -1.28 8.63
N THR A 6 16.32 -0.70 7.43
CA THR A 6 17.52 -0.41 6.62
C THR A 6 18.43 0.67 7.22
N GLU A 7 17.89 1.54 8.08
CA GLU A 7 18.60 2.66 8.74
C GLU A 7 19.09 2.29 10.16
N SER A 8 18.76 1.09 10.65
CA SER A 8 19.12 0.66 11.99
C SER A 8 20.50 0.01 12.04
N LYS A 9 21.39 0.58 12.87
CA LYS A 9 22.72 0.00 13.15
C LYS A 9 22.62 -1.36 13.84
N ALA A 10 21.67 -1.55 14.74
CA ALA A 10 21.49 -2.82 15.44
C ALA A 10 21.12 -3.95 14.46
N VAL A 11 20.18 -3.66 13.54
CA VAL A 11 19.79 -4.60 12.48
C VAL A 11 20.98 -4.89 11.57
N PHE A 12 21.75 -3.87 11.18
CA PHE A 12 22.96 -4.07 10.36
C PHE A 12 23.96 -5.04 11.00
N LEU A 13 24.23 -4.92 12.30
CA LEU A 13 25.16 -5.81 13.01
C LEU A 13 24.65 -7.25 13.05
N GLU A 14 23.35 -7.45 13.28
CA GLU A 14 22.70 -8.76 13.25
C GLU A 14 22.80 -9.39 11.84
N ARG A 15 22.53 -8.62 10.78
CA ARG A 15 22.66 -9.11 9.40
C ARG A 15 24.09 -9.46 9.03
N CYS A 16 25.09 -8.71 9.51
CA CYS A 16 26.51 -9.05 9.34
C CYS A 16 26.83 -10.43 9.93
N GLU A 17 26.32 -10.72 11.13
CA GLU A 17 26.53 -12.01 11.81
C GLU A 17 25.83 -13.15 11.06
N LEU A 18 24.59 -12.96 10.63
CA LEU A 18 23.83 -13.94 9.84
C LEU A 18 24.44 -14.22 8.46
N ALA A 19 25.10 -13.24 7.86
CA ALA A 19 25.85 -13.41 6.61
C ALA A 19 27.19 -14.15 6.81
N GLY A 20 27.60 -14.40 8.06
CA GLY A 20 28.87 -15.05 8.39
C GLY A 20 30.08 -14.13 8.25
N LEU A 21 29.89 -12.81 8.35
CA LEU A 21 30.99 -11.85 8.23
C LEU A 21 31.83 -11.85 9.53
N PRO A 22 33.15 -12.03 9.46
CA PRO A 22 34.01 -11.98 10.64
C PRO A 22 33.94 -10.64 11.37
N SER A 23 34.09 -10.66 12.70
CA SER A 23 34.05 -9.44 13.53
C SER A 23 35.02 -8.36 13.06
N GLY A 24 36.26 -8.71 12.72
CA GLY A 24 37.25 -7.75 12.21
C GLY A 24 36.83 -7.04 10.91
N SER A 25 36.16 -7.75 10.00
CA SER A 25 35.64 -7.17 8.75
C SER A 25 34.41 -6.29 9.01
N ARG A 26 33.55 -6.67 9.96
CA ARG A 26 32.43 -5.85 10.41
C ARG A 26 32.90 -4.55 11.05
N ASP A 27 33.91 -4.62 11.92
CA ASP A 27 34.47 -3.46 12.60
C ASP A 27 35.13 -2.50 11.59
N ALA A 28 35.75 -3.04 10.53
CA ALA A 28 36.27 -2.26 9.41
C ALA A 28 35.18 -1.48 8.66
N LEU A 29 34.01 -2.10 8.42
CA LEU A 29 32.86 -1.43 7.81
C LEU A 29 32.34 -0.29 8.71
N VAL A 30 32.18 -0.58 10.01
CA VAL A 30 31.71 0.42 10.98
C VAL A 30 32.70 1.59 11.09
N ALA A 31 34.00 1.33 11.07
CA ALA A 31 35.03 2.36 11.08
C ALA A 31 34.99 3.27 9.84
N LYS A 32 34.52 2.75 8.70
CA LYS A 32 34.28 3.51 7.46
C LYS A 32 32.90 4.19 7.42
N ASN A 33 32.17 4.23 8.54
CA ASN A 33 30.78 4.71 8.63
C ASN A 33 29.77 3.92 7.77
N LEU A 34 30.10 2.69 7.38
CA LEU A 34 29.17 1.75 6.75
C LEU A 34 28.51 0.93 7.85
N ASN A 35 27.57 1.57 8.54
CA ASN A 35 26.95 1.05 9.77
C ASN A 35 25.44 0.80 9.62
N THR A 36 24.88 0.96 8.42
CA THR A 36 23.48 0.67 8.08
C THR A 36 23.40 -0.12 6.77
N LEU A 37 22.31 -0.85 6.55
CA LEU A 37 22.08 -1.54 5.27
C LEU A 37 21.92 -0.53 4.13
N ALA A 38 21.30 0.62 4.41
CA ALA A 38 21.17 1.70 3.44
C ALA A 38 22.54 2.20 2.94
N SER A 39 23.47 2.49 3.86
CA SER A 39 24.84 2.91 3.49
C SER A 39 25.61 1.82 2.74
N LEU A 40 25.47 0.56 3.13
CA LEU A 40 26.15 -0.56 2.48
C LEU A 40 25.63 -0.83 1.06
N ALA A 41 24.32 -0.67 0.81
CA ALA A 41 23.69 -0.99 -0.47
C ALA A 41 24.32 -0.23 -1.67
N PHE A 42 24.87 0.95 -1.41
CA PHE A 42 25.50 1.82 -2.42
C PHE A 42 27.03 1.85 -2.33
N ALA A 43 27.63 1.24 -1.30
CA ALA A 43 29.07 1.34 -1.04
C ALA A 43 29.92 0.54 -2.04
N ALA A 44 29.41 -0.60 -2.52
CA ALA A 44 30.14 -1.49 -3.43
C ALA A 44 29.81 -1.28 -4.91
N GLY A 45 28.78 -0.47 -5.22
CA GLY A 45 28.24 -0.28 -6.56
C GLY A 45 26.79 0.19 -6.54
N GLN A 46 26.23 0.43 -7.73
CA GLN A 46 24.81 0.80 -7.85
C GLN A 46 23.90 -0.43 -7.67
N PRO A 47 22.71 -0.28 -7.07
CA PRO A 47 21.72 -1.35 -7.03
C PRO A 47 21.38 -1.86 -8.43
N GLY A 48 21.47 -3.18 -8.63
CA GLY A 48 21.23 -3.81 -9.93
C GLY A 48 22.50 -4.13 -10.72
N GLU A 49 23.65 -3.59 -10.33
CA GLU A 49 24.95 -4.01 -10.85
C GLU A 49 25.59 -5.02 -9.89
N THR A 50 26.28 -6.03 -10.44
CA THR A 50 27.02 -6.99 -9.61
C THR A 50 28.31 -6.33 -9.11
N PRO A 51 28.54 -6.21 -7.79
CA PRO A 51 29.74 -5.59 -7.26
C PRO A 51 30.99 -6.37 -7.65
N THR A 52 32.03 -5.66 -8.08
CA THR A 52 33.32 -6.25 -8.40
C THR A 52 34.07 -6.68 -7.12
N ASP A 53 34.88 -7.73 -7.22
CA ASP A 53 35.67 -8.25 -6.11
C ASP A 53 36.64 -7.20 -5.56
N ALA A 54 37.16 -6.33 -6.43
CA ALA A 54 38.00 -5.21 -6.05
C ALA A 54 37.25 -4.19 -5.16
N ALA A 55 36.01 -3.84 -5.53
CA ALA A 55 35.18 -2.94 -4.74
C ALA A 55 34.85 -3.54 -3.36
N LEU A 56 34.43 -4.81 -3.33
CA LEU A 56 34.15 -5.54 -2.08
C LEU A 56 35.38 -5.62 -1.18
N THR A 57 36.54 -5.90 -1.76
CA THR A 57 37.81 -5.95 -1.02
C THR A 57 38.15 -4.59 -0.42
N ALA A 58 37.95 -3.49 -1.16
CA ALA A 58 38.20 -2.14 -0.67
C ALA A 58 37.34 -1.78 0.56
N LEU A 59 36.14 -2.34 0.69
CA LEU A 59 35.27 -2.09 1.84
C LEU A 59 35.81 -2.68 3.14
N VAL A 60 36.38 -3.89 3.12
CA VAL A 60 36.82 -4.60 4.33
C VAL A 60 38.32 -4.58 4.57
N ARG A 61 39.13 -4.18 3.58
CA ARG A 61 40.58 -4.08 3.73
C ARG A 61 40.96 -2.98 4.73
N THR A 62 41.77 -3.33 5.73
CA THR A 62 42.32 -2.45 6.78
C THR A 62 43.84 -2.46 6.84
N GLY A 63 44.51 -3.36 6.11
CA GLY A 63 45.96 -3.51 6.08
C GLY A 63 46.46 -4.08 4.75
N ALA A 64 47.68 -4.63 4.74
CA ALA A 64 48.31 -5.21 3.56
C ALA A 64 47.88 -6.67 3.29
N ASP A 65 47.20 -7.30 4.26
CA ASP A 65 46.79 -8.70 4.15
C ASP A 65 45.71 -8.92 3.09
N GLU A 66 45.78 -10.09 2.46
CA GLU A 66 44.79 -10.52 1.49
C GLU A 66 43.47 -10.86 2.19
N VAL A 67 42.35 -10.41 1.62
CA VAL A 67 41.03 -10.66 2.17
C VAL A 67 40.60 -12.08 1.78
N PRO A 68 40.23 -12.96 2.72
CA PRO A 68 39.81 -14.31 2.40
C PRO A 68 38.61 -14.35 1.46
N ILE A 69 38.60 -15.31 0.53
CA ILE A 69 37.50 -15.51 -0.43
C ILE A 69 36.15 -15.72 0.28
N ALA A 70 36.15 -16.43 1.41
CA ALA A 70 34.95 -16.63 2.22
C ALA A 70 34.35 -15.30 2.71
N THR A 71 35.19 -14.36 3.16
CA THR A 71 34.78 -13.02 3.58
C THR A 71 34.18 -12.24 2.42
N LEU A 72 34.77 -12.31 1.23
CA LEU A 72 34.25 -11.65 0.04
C LEU A 72 32.90 -12.23 -0.39
N ALA A 73 32.72 -13.56 -0.29
CA ALA A 73 31.45 -14.21 -0.59
C ALA A 73 30.34 -13.79 0.38
N SER A 74 30.62 -13.78 1.69
CA SER A 74 29.70 -13.29 2.73
C SER A 74 29.36 -11.81 2.53
N LEU A 75 30.35 -10.98 2.20
CA LEU A 75 30.14 -9.56 1.95
C LEU A 75 29.30 -9.33 0.69
N ARG A 76 29.54 -10.06 -0.40
CA ARG A 76 28.74 -9.97 -1.64
C ARG A 76 27.29 -10.32 -1.36
N ARG A 77 27.04 -11.39 -0.59
CA ARG A 77 25.68 -11.75 -0.14
C ARG A 77 25.04 -10.61 0.65
N LEU A 78 25.76 -10.03 1.62
CA LEU A 78 25.25 -8.95 2.46
C LEU A 78 24.92 -7.68 1.64
N VAL A 79 25.78 -7.31 0.68
CA VAL A 79 25.55 -6.16 -0.21
C VAL A 79 24.31 -6.40 -1.09
N PHE A 80 24.19 -7.59 -1.69
CA PHE A 80 23.02 -7.94 -2.49
C PHE A 80 21.73 -7.85 -1.66
N GLU A 81 21.77 -8.35 -0.43
CA GLU A 81 20.63 -8.31 0.48
C GLU A 81 20.25 -6.86 0.84
N ALA A 82 21.24 -6.02 1.13
CA ALA A 82 21.03 -4.59 1.40
C ALA A 82 20.40 -3.88 0.19
N GLN A 83 20.88 -4.15 -1.03
CA GLN A 83 20.31 -3.61 -2.26
C GLN A 83 18.86 -4.07 -2.48
N LEU A 84 18.56 -5.35 -2.21
CA LEU A 84 17.22 -5.91 -2.34
C LEU A 84 16.24 -5.24 -1.36
N LEU A 85 16.65 -5.09 -0.09
CA LEU A 85 15.84 -4.42 0.92
C LEU A 85 15.59 -2.94 0.59
N MET A 86 16.61 -2.23 0.12
CA MET A 86 16.46 -0.82 -0.27
C MET A 86 15.51 -0.67 -1.47
N THR A 87 15.63 -1.56 -2.46
CA THR A 87 14.73 -1.56 -3.62
C THR A 87 13.29 -1.85 -3.20
N ALA A 88 13.07 -2.80 -2.29
CA ALA A 88 11.74 -3.10 -1.75
C ALA A 88 11.14 -1.92 -0.98
N GLN A 89 11.93 -1.25 -0.14
CA GLN A 89 11.50 -0.08 0.61
C GLN A 89 11.12 1.08 -0.31
N VAL A 90 11.92 1.35 -1.35
CA VAL A 90 11.60 2.40 -2.33
C VAL A 90 10.30 2.09 -3.06
N LYS A 91 10.06 0.82 -3.44
CA LYS A 91 8.79 0.41 -4.05
C LYS A 91 7.60 0.65 -3.11
N GLN A 92 7.73 0.27 -1.83
CA GLN A 92 6.69 0.52 -0.83
C GLN A 92 6.39 2.00 -0.65
N LEU A 93 7.40 2.86 -0.63
CA LEU A 93 7.21 4.32 -0.53
C LEU A 93 6.46 4.89 -1.76
N ILE A 94 6.73 4.36 -2.95
CA ILE A 94 6.04 4.76 -4.18
C ILE A 94 4.58 4.31 -4.15
N GLU A 95 4.33 3.06 -3.75
CA GLU A 95 2.98 2.48 -3.65
C GLU A 95 2.13 3.17 -2.57
N GLN A 96 2.69 3.40 -1.37
CA GLN A 96 2.00 4.10 -0.28
C GLN A 96 1.62 5.54 -0.67
N ARG A 97 2.49 6.24 -1.40
CA ARG A 97 2.18 7.58 -1.91
C ARG A 97 1.02 7.58 -2.92
N ALA A 98 0.84 6.49 -3.67
CA ALA A 98 -0.27 6.34 -4.60
C ALA A 98 -1.61 6.10 -3.88
N ASP A 99 -1.60 5.38 -2.75
CA ASP A 99 -2.79 5.19 -1.91
C ASP A 99 -3.12 6.44 -1.08
N ASP A 100 -2.14 7.19 -0.56
CA ASP A 100 -2.39 8.49 0.11
C ASP A 100 -2.97 9.55 -0.85
N GLN A 101 -2.71 9.44 -2.15
CA GLN A 101 -3.35 10.27 -3.17
C GLN A 101 -4.79 9.85 -3.50
N LYS A 102 -5.19 8.62 -3.17
CA LYS A 102 -6.61 8.30 -2.98
C LYS A 102 -7.01 8.75 -1.59
N ALA A 103 -6.94 10.06 -1.36
CA ALA A 103 -7.71 10.66 -0.29
C ALA A 103 -9.16 10.23 -0.53
N GLU A 104 -9.63 9.30 0.31
CA GLU A 104 -10.99 8.83 0.27
C GLU A 104 -11.85 10.07 0.53
N LEU A 105 -12.47 10.61 -0.54
CA LEU A 105 -13.37 11.75 -0.45
C LEU A 105 -14.30 11.53 0.74
N ALA A 106 -14.53 12.56 1.55
CA ALA A 106 -15.42 12.41 2.69
C ALA A 106 -16.78 11.89 2.17
N PRO A 107 -17.52 11.05 2.92
CA PRO A 107 -18.79 10.47 2.44
C PRO A 107 -19.75 11.52 1.85
N ALA A 108 -19.77 12.73 2.42
CA ALA A 108 -20.54 13.86 1.91
C ALA A 108 -20.07 14.35 0.52
N GLU A 109 -18.77 14.40 0.28
CA GLU A 109 -18.19 14.80 -1.01
C GLU A 109 -18.43 13.73 -2.09
N ARG A 110 -18.39 12.45 -1.72
CA ARG A 110 -18.78 11.34 -2.62
C ARG A 110 -20.25 11.43 -3.04
N ALA A 111 -21.13 11.69 -2.08
CA ALA A 111 -22.55 11.82 -2.35
C ALA A 111 -22.87 13.05 -3.22
N LEU A 112 -22.21 14.19 -2.98
CA LEU A 112 -22.31 15.39 -3.82
C LEU A 112 -21.77 15.16 -5.24
N ALA A 113 -20.66 14.43 -5.40
CA ALA A 113 -20.13 14.09 -6.72
C ALA A 113 -21.09 13.16 -7.49
N MET A 114 -21.77 12.23 -6.81
CA MET A 114 -22.75 11.34 -7.44
C MET A 114 -24.04 12.07 -7.84
N ASP A 115 -24.47 13.07 -7.06
CA ASP A 115 -25.58 13.97 -7.36
C ASP A 115 -25.25 14.85 -8.59
N LEU A 116 -24.01 15.36 -8.66
CA LEU A 116 -23.53 16.17 -9.78
C LEU A 116 -23.41 15.40 -11.11
N VAL A 117 -23.11 14.10 -11.06
CA VAL A 117 -23.05 13.23 -12.25
C VAL A 117 -24.44 12.65 -12.59
N GLY A 118 -25.48 13.00 -11.81
CA GLY A 118 -26.87 12.60 -12.08
C GLY A 118 -27.13 11.10 -11.91
N VAL A 119 -26.26 10.37 -11.22
CA VAL A 119 -26.36 8.90 -11.05
C VAL A 119 -27.31 8.55 -9.90
N CYS A 120 -27.28 9.32 -8.82
CA CYS A 120 -28.12 9.11 -7.64
C CYS A 120 -28.06 10.36 -6.75
N SER A 121 -29.22 10.82 -6.24
CA SER A 121 -29.25 12.02 -5.40
C SER A 121 -28.80 11.75 -3.97
N TYR A 122 -28.24 12.76 -3.31
CA TYR A 122 -27.68 12.69 -1.96
C TYR A 122 -28.62 12.02 -0.94
N HIS A 123 -29.93 12.33 -1.02
CA HIS A 123 -30.93 11.81 -0.09
C HIS A 123 -31.07 10.28 -0.20
N VAL A 124 -31.08 9.75 -1.43
CA VAL A 124 -31.18 8.30 -1.67
C VAL A 124 -29.93 7.56 -1.16
N ILE A 125 -28.75 8.17 -1.27
CA ILE A 125 -27.51 7.61 -0.74
C ILE A 125 -27.51 7.62 0.79
N MET A 126 -28.00 8.70 1.41
CA MET A 126 -28.04 8.83 2.86
C MET A 126 -29.08 7.90 3.51
N ASP A 127 -30.26 7.74 2.92
CA ASP A 127 -31.26 6.78 3.40
C ASP A 127 -30.72 5.34 3.36
N PHE A 128 -30.00 4.99 2.29
CA PHE A 128 -29.35 3.69 2.17
C PHE A 128 -28.20 3.52 3.18
N HIS A 129 -27.42 4.57 3.42
CA HIS A 129 -26.35 4.56 4.41
C HIS A 129 -26.92 4.37 5.82
N GLU A 130 -28.00 5.09 6.19
CA GLU A 130 -28.69 4.89 7.46
C GLU A 130 -29.26 3.47 7.59
N TYR A 131 -29.85 2.93 6.53
CA TYR A 131 -30.30 1.54 6.50
C TYR A 131 -29.16 0.56 6.74
N LEU A 132 -28.02 0.69 6.04
CA LEU A 132 -26.85 -0.17 6.25
C LEU A 132 -26.29 -0.07 7.67
N MET A 133 -26.26 1.14 8.25
CA MET A 133 -25.81 1.34 9.62
C MET A 133 -26.80 0.74 10.64
N SER A 134 -28.10 0.75 10.35
CA SER A 134 -29.13 0.10 11.18
C SER A 134 -29.03 -1.43 11.14
N VAL A 135 -28.74 -2.01 9.97
CA VAL A 135 -28.55 -3.46 9.79
C VAL A 135 -27.25 -3.93 10.46
N SER A 136 -26.20 -3.11 10.40
CA SER A 136 -24.94 -3.31 11.11
C SER A 136 -25.14 -3.32 12.64
N ALA A 137 -25.96 -2.40 13.16
CA ALA A 137 -26.24 -2.27 14.60
C ALA A 137 -27.05 -3.46 15.18
N LEU A 138 -27.77 -4.21 14.35
CA LEU A 138 -28.59 -5.37 14.76
C LEU A 138 -27.81 -6.69 14.92
N GLY A 139 -26.48 -6.68 14.87
CA GLY A 139 -25.68 -7.79 15.40
C GLY A 139 -25.78 -9.10 14.62
N GLN A 140 -25.82 -9.07 13.28
CA GLN A 140 -25.47 -10.25 12.48
C GLN A 140 -24.00 -10.16 12.04
N THR A 141 -23.12 -10.62 12.92
CA THR A 141 -21.73 -10.90 12.60
C THR A 141 -21.66 -12.12 11.68
N GLY A 142 -21.57 -11.89 10.38
CA GLY A 142 -21.29 -12.94 9.41
C GLY A 142 -21.04 -12.39 8.01
N ASN A 143 -19.77 -12.13 7.69
CA ASN A 143 -19.23 -11.95 6.33
C ASN A 143 -19.42 -10.62 5.57
N PHE A 144 -19.41 -9.45 6.21
CA PHE A 144 -19.12 -8.19 5.50
C PHE A 144 -17.63 -7.84 5.51
N ARG A 145 -16.78 -8.82 5.17
CA ARG A 145 -15.36 -8.61 4.92
C ARG A 145 -15.16 -8.63 3.41
N TRP A 146 -14.90 -7.45 2.83
CA TRP A 146 -14.65 -7.19 1.39
C TRP A 146 -15.90 -7.04 0.50
N MET A 147 -16.40 -5.81 0.38
CA MET A 147 -17.01 -5.36 -0.87
C MET A 147 -16.10 -4.31 -1.49
N SER A 148 -15.22 -4.80 -2.36
CA SER A 148 -14.49 -3.96 -3.31
C SER A 148 -15.50 -3.09 -4.06
N SER A 149 -15.14 -1.83 -4.31
CA SER A 149 -16.01 -0.76 -4.82
C SER A 149 -16.79 -1.11 -6.10
N PHE A 150 -16.39 -2.17 -6.81
CA PHE A 150 -17.02 -2.64 -8.03
C PHE A 150 -18.24 -3.57 -7.81
N LEU A 151 -18.25 -4.36 -6.73
CA LEU A 151 -19.39 -5.22 -6.37
C LEU A 151 -20.46 -4.43 -5.60
N PHE A 152 -20.04 -3.43 -4.83
CA PHE A 152 -20.91 -2.44 -4.18
C PHE A 152 -21.84 -1.75 -5.19
N PHE A 153 -21.29 -1.33 -6.34
CA PHE A 153 -22.06 -0.66 -7.39
C PHE A 153 -23.09 -1.58 -8.07
N LYS A 154 -22.74 -2.85 -8.31
CA LYS A 154 -23.66 -3.83 -8.92
C LYS A 154 -24.84 -4.18 -8.02
N GLU A 155 -24.60 -4.35 -6.72
CA GLU A 155 -25.68 -4.67 -5.79
C GLU A 155 -26.55 -3.44 -5.50
N ILE A 156 -25.98 -2.23 -5.47
CA ILE A 156 -26.76 -0.97 -5.41
C ILE A 156 -27.66 -0.83 -6.64
N LEU A 157 -27.15 -1.08 -7.85
CA LEU A 157 -27.96 -1.03 -9.07
C LEU A 157 -29.11 -2.05 -9.05
N LYS A 158 -28.87 -3.27 -8.57
CA LYS A 158 -29.93 -4.27 -8.40
C LYS A 158 -30.96 -3.83 -7.37
N TRP A 159 -30.52 -3.24 -6.25
CA TRP A 159 -31.42 -2.75 -5.21
C TRP A 159 -32.24 -1.56 -5.68
N LEU A 160 -31.63 -0.57 -6.34
CA LEU A 160 -32.33 0.56 -6.97
C LEU A 160 -33.36 0.07 -8.00
N PHE A 161 -33.01 -0.93 -8.80
CA PHE A 161 -33.94 -1.52 -9.77
C PHE A 161 -35.10 -2.26 -9.09
N THR A 162 -34.84 -2.95 -7.98
CA THR A 162 -35.86 -3.68 -7.22
C THR A 162 -36.77 -2.72 -6.44
N PHE A 163 -36.22 -1.64 -5.89
CA PHE A 163 -36.95 -0.58 -5.21
C PHE A 163 -37.83 0.20 -6.19
N TYR A 164 -37.29 0.58 -7.36
CA TYR A 164 -38.06 1.22 -8.43
C TYR A 164 -39.22 0.33 -8.92
N LEU A 165 -38.98 -0.98 -9.08
CA LEU A 165 -40.03 -1.94 -9.44
C LEU A 165 -41.06 -2.17 -8.32
N TRP A 166 -40.68 -1.98 -7.06
CA TRP A 166 -41.59 -2.06 -5.92
C TRP A 166 -42.47 -0.81 -5.82
N GLU A 167 -41.90 0.38 -5.99
CA GLU A 167 -42.62 1.66 -6.01
C GLU A 167 -43.64 1.72 -7.16
N LEU A 168 -43.23 1.28 -8.37
CA LEU A 168 -44.12 1.16 -9.55
C LEU A 168 -45.28 0.18 -9.34
N ARG A 169 -45.15 -0.76 -8.41
CA ARG A 169 -46.18 -1.77 -8.12
C ARG A 169 -47.07 -1.38 -6.93
N ALA A 170 -46.61 -0.45 -6.09
CA ALA A 170 -47.29 -0.01 -4.88
C ALA A 170 -48.13 1.27 -5.09
N ALA A 171 -47.98 1.99 -6.19
CA ALA A 171 -48.75 3.20 -6.46
C ALA A 171 -50.21 2.89 -6.85
N PRO A 172 -51.23 3.31 -6.07
CA PRO A 172 -52.58 3.39 -6.60
C PRO A 172 -52.62 4.48 -7.68
N ALA A 173 -53.22 4.15 -8.82
CA ALA A 173 -53.39 5.07 -9.95
C ALA A 173 -54.19 6.31 -9.53
N ASP A 174 -53.49 7.38 -9.17
CA ASP A 174 -54.06 8.71 -8.94
C ASP A 174 -54.11 9.44 -10.30
N PRO A 175 -55.28 9.89 -10.79
CA PRO A 175 -55.44 10.47 -12.13
C PRO A 175 -54.83 11.88 -12.31
N ASN A 176 -53.91 12.30 -11.45
CA ASN A 176 -53.23 13.61 -11.51
C ASN A 176 -51.71 13.50 -11.74
N GLU A 177 -51.29 12.49 -12.52
CA GLU A 177 -49.89 12.25 -12.93
C GLU A 177 -49.42 13.24 -14.02
N ASP A 178 -49.22 14.50 -13.65
CA ASP A 178 -48.48 15.45 -14.50
C ASP A 178 -47.30 16.10 -13.76
N LYS A 179 -46.91 15.55 -12.60
CA LYS A 179 -45.86 16.15 -11.76
C LYS A 179 -44.71 15.24 -11.34
N MET A 180 -44.66 13.98 -11.76
CA MET A 180 -43.62 13.03 -11.29
C MET A 180 -42.82 12.38 -12.44
N MET A 181 -42.76 13.02 -13.61
CA MET A 181 -41.97 12.59 -14.77
C MET A 181 -40.81 13.55 -15.08
N GLU A 182 -40.19 14.12 -14.04
CA GLU A 182 -38.87 14.76 -14.15
C GLU A 182 -37.84 14.02 -13.29
N LEU A 183 -37.74 12.70 -13.48
CA LEU A 183 -36.53 11.98 -13.11
C LEU A 183 -36.19 10.98 -14.21
N VAL A 184 -34.95 11.10 -14.70
CA VAL A 184 -34.28 10.22 -15.67
C VAL A 184 -34.62 10.49 -17.15
N VAL A 185 -34.21 11.65 -17.65
CA VAL A 185 -33.67 11.72 -19.02
C VAL A 185 -32.16 11.58 -18.91
N ILE A 186 -31.65 10.39 -19.23
CA ILE A 186 -30.24 10.18 -19.51
C ILE A 186 -29.89 11.02 -20.75
N ARG A 187 -29.06 12.04 -20.57
CA ARG A 187 -28.23 12.62 -21.63
C ARG A 187 -26.81 12.83 -21.14
#